data_AF-A0A431L6E0-F1
#
_entry.id   AF-A0A431L6E0-F1
#
_cell.length_a   1.000
_cell.length_b   1.000
_cell.length_c   1.000
_cell.angle_alpha   90.00
_cell.angle_beta   90.00
_cell.angle_gamma   90.00
#
_symmetry.space_group_name_H-M   'P 1'
#
loop_
_entity.id
_entity.type
_entity.pdbx_description
1 polymer ?
#
loop_
_entity_poly.entity_id
_entity_poly.type
_entity_poly.pdbx_seq_one_letter_code
_entity_poly.pdbx_strand_id
1 'polypeptide(L)'
;MIHATKRIAGGAGLAAVLVKRAPVLELDWDTRSKSRFSATDSTGREIGVVLPRGTALRGGDVLVAEDGSLLRVVASPQPVLQVRHCREHGSPFDLLRAAYHLGNRHVPLELQPELLQFEPDPVLADMLRRQHLIVTEAQAAFEPEGGAYGEGAGHGPHHGEHDHDHGHAHGHAHAHHDHAHHDHAHAHAHAHAPVPSGKPVGIPVKAQDAGHVHGPGCGHDH
;
A
#
# COMPACT_ATOMS: atom_id res chain seq x y z
N MET A 1 12.95 2.04 -29.93
CA MET A 1 12.24 1.75 -28.67
C MET A 1 10.79 1.42 -28.99
N ILE A 2 10.26 0.32 -28.46
CA ILE A 2 8.86 -0.09 -28.60
C ILE A 2 8.13 0.13 -27.27
N HIS A 3 6.85 0.47 -27.28
CA HIS A 3 6.11 0.66 -26.03
C HIS A 3 5.28 -0.56 -25.64
N ALA A 4 5.14 -0.76 -24.32
CA ALA A 4 4.21 -1.72 -23.74
C ALA A 4 3.22 -1.00 -22.82
N THR A 5 1.94 -1.04 -23.19
CA THR A 5 0.89 -0.21 -22.55
C THR A 5 -0.17 -1.03 -21.83
N LYS A 6 -0.13 -2.36 -21.97
CA LYS A 6 -1.10 -3.28 -21.37
C LYS A 6 -0.40 -4.31 -20.50
N ARG A 7 -0.96 -4.53 -19.31
CA ARG A 7 -0.58 -5.60 -18.36
C ARG A 7 -1.63 -6.71 -18.37
N ILE A 8 -1.18 -7.95 -18.40
CA ILE A 8 -1.96 -9.16 -18.12
C ILE A 8 -1.41 -9.72 -16.80
N ALA A 9 -2.19 -9.57 -15.74
CA ALA A 9 -1.79 -9.97 -14.39
C ALA A 9 -1.50 -11.47 -14.34
N GLY A 10 -0.31 -11.86 -13.88
CA GLY A 10 0.14 -13.25 -13.80
C GLY A 10 0.07 -14.05 -15.12
N GLY A 11 -0.04 -13.37 -16.27
CA GLY A 11 -0.28 -14.04 -17.56
C GLY A 11 -1.65 -14.73 -17.67
N ALA A 12 -2.64 -14.33 -16.88
CA ALA A 12 -3.97 -14.95 -16.86
C ALA A 12 -4.61 -15.05 -18.25
N GLY A 13 -5.11 -16.24 -18.59
CA GLY A 13 -5.74 -16.53 -19.88
C GLY A 13 -4.77 -16.82 -21.03
N LEU A 14 -3.46 -16.68 -20.83
CA LEU A 14 -2.47 -17.06 -21.84
C LEU A 14 -2.09 -18.54 -21.71
N ALA A 15 -1.85 -19.19 -22.84
CA ALA A 15 -1.27 -20.53 -22.84
C ALA A 15 0.15 -20.50 -22.23
N ALA A 16 0.47 -21.43 -21.33
CA ALA A 16 1.75 -21.46 -20.62
C ALA A 16 2.98 -21.45 -21.54
N VAL A 17 2.86 -22.05 -22.74
CA VAL A 17 3.94 -22.06 -23.75
C VAL A 17 4.26 -20.65 -24.27
N LEU A 18 3.24 -19.78 -24.41
CA LEU A 18 3.44 -18.40 -24.83
C LEU A 18 4.18 -17.60 -23.75
N VAL A 19 3.77 -17.74 -22.49
CA VAL A 19 4.41 -17.07 -21.35
C VAL A 19 5.86 -17.54 -21.17
N LYS A 20 6.12 -18.84 -21.32
CA LYS A 20 7.47 -19.42 -21.17
C LYS A 20 8.45 -18.98 -22.28
N ARG A 21 7.96 -18.70 -23.48
CA ARG A 21 8.78 -18.30 -24.64
C ARG A 21 8.92 -16.79 -24.81
N ALA A 22 8.11 -16.00 -24.11
CA ALA A 22 8.19 -14.55 -24.13
C ALA A 22 9.56 -14.07 -23.63
N PRO A 23 10.17 -13.05 -24.27
CA PRO A 23 11.31 -12.34 -23.72
C PRO A 23 11.02 -11.82 -22.30
N VAL A 24 12.08 -11.70 -21.50
CA VAL A 24 11.97 -11.37 -20.08
C VAL A 24 12.36 -9.92 -19.84
N LEU A 25 11.61 -9.23 -18.98
CA LEU A 25 12.02 -8.01 -18.32
C LEU A 25 12.33 -8.34 -16.86
N GLU A 26 13.61 -8.40 -16.52
CA GLU A 26 14.08 -8.60 -15.15
C GLU A 26 14.23 -7.23 -14.48
N LEU A 27 13.40 -6.97 -13.47
CA LEU A 27 13.22 -5.63 -12.90
C LEU A 27 13.20 -5.69 -11.37
N ASP A 28 13.92 -4.77 -10.73
CA ASP A 28 13.82 -4.53 -9.29
C ASP A 28 12.48 -3.90 -8.90
N TRP A 29 12.22 -3.81 -7.60
CA TRP A 29 11.01 -3.22 -7.05
C TRP A 29 10.89 -1.72 -7.37
N ASP A 30 11.99 -0.98 -7.30
CA ASP A 30 12.03 0.46 -7.61
C ASP A 30 11.56 0.77 -9.04
N THR A 31 11.84 -0.12 -9.97
CA THR A 31 11.37 0.00 -11.35
C THR A 31 9.94 -0.50 -11.48
N ARG A 32 9.61 -1.66 -10.89
CA ARG A 32 8.26 -2.26 -10.98
C ARG A 32 7.17 -1.44 -10.29
N SER A 33 7.52 -0.65 -9.28
CA SER A 33 6.59 0.25 -8.59
C SER A 33 6.24 1.51 -9.41
N LYS A 34 6.96 1.77 -10.51
CA LYS A 34 6.71 2.90 -11.40
C LYS A 34 5.76 2.50 -12.52
N SER A 35 4.79 3.38 -12.80
CA SER A 35 3.89 3.21 -13.96
C SER A 35 4.53 3.56 -15.30
N ARG A 36 5.68 4.24 -15.31
CA ARG A 36 6.38 4.68 -16.52
C ARG A 36 7.89 4.55 -16.34
N PHE A 37 8.54 3.78 -17.20
CA PHE A 37 9.98 3.57 -17.20
C PHE A 37 10.44 2.97 -18.53
N SER A 38 11.75 2.96 -18.76
CA SER A 38 12.36 2.23 -19.86
C SER A 38 13.18 1.06 -19.32
N ALA A 39 13.21 -0.05 -20.05
CA ALA A 39 13.97 -1.25 -19.71
C ALA A 39 14.46 -1.94 -20.98
N THR A 40 15.41 -2.87 -20.82
CA THR A 40 15.88 -3.72 -21.92
C THR A 40 15.40 -5.14 -21.68
N ASP A 41 14.79 -5.78 -22.69
CA ASP A 41 14.36 -7.17 -22.58
C ASP A 41 15.55 -8.15 -22.73
N SER A 42 15.31 -9.42 -22.45
CA SER A 42 16.32 -10.49 -22.57
C SER A 42 16.84 -10.72 -23.99
N THR A 43 16.26 -10.08 -25.01
CA THR A 43 16.73 -10.12 -26.41
C THR A 43 17.54 -8.88 -26.79
N GLY A 44 17.75 -7.95 -25.85
CA GLY A 44 18.47 -6.70 -26.10
C GLY A 44 17.59 -5.58 -26.67
N ARG A 45 16.26 -5.72 -26.64
CA ARG A 45 15.33 -4.73 -27.17
C ARG A 45 14.98 -3.69 -26.12
N GLU A 46 15.03 -2.42 -26.48
CA GLU A 46 14.55 -1.33 -25.62
C GLU A 46 13.02 -1.25 -25.60
N ILE A 47 12.45 -1.35 -24.40
CA ILE A 47 11.02 -1.30 -24.10
C ILE A 47 10.72 -0.05 -23.27
N GLY A 48 9.77 0.78 -23.71
CA GLY A 48 9.18 1.84 -22.91
C GLY A 48 7.85 1.39 -22.31
N VAL A 49 7.79 1.21 -20.99
CA VAL A 49 6.57 0.77 -20.29
C VAL A 49 5.74 1.99 -19.90
N VAL A 50 4.44 1.98 -20.23
CA VAL A 50 3.49 3.05 -19.88
C VAL A 50 2.16 2.45 -19.42
N LEU A 51 1.96 2.39 -18.11
CA LEU A 51 0.78 1.81 -17.47
C LEU A 51 -0.09 2.89 -16.81
N PRO A 52 -1.34 2.58 -16.44
CA PRO A 52 -2.14 3.45 -15.60
C PRO A 52 -1.40 3.81 -14.30
N ARG A 53 -1.60 5.04 -13.80
CA ARG A 53 -1.00 5.49 -12.55
C ARG A 53 -1.41 4.55 -11.40
N GLY A 54 -0.47 4.28 -10.50
CA GLY A 54 -0.67 3.37 -9.36
C GLY A 54 -0.59 1.88 -9.70
N THR A 55 -0.32 1.52 -10.96
CA THR A 55 -0.05 0.12 -11.33
C THR A 55 1.36 -0.26 -10.87
N ALA A 56 1.48 -1.31 -10.07
CA ALA A 56 2.75 -1.94 -9.74
C ALA A 56 2.87 -3.28 -10.48
N LEU A 57 4.05 -3.59 -11.00
CA LEU A 57 4.30 -4.86 -11.67
C LEU A 57 4.75 -5.94 -10.68
N ARG A 58 4.18 -7.13 -10.83
CA ARG A 58 4.55 -8.32 -10.07
C ARG A 58 5.32 -9.30 -10.94
N GLY A 59 6.17 -10.10 -10.31
CA GLY A 59 6.78 -11.26 -10.96
C GLY A 59 5.71 -12.17 -11.56
N GLY A 60 5.89 -12.53 -12.83
CA GLY A 60 4.92 -13.34 -13.58
C GLY A 60 3.87 -12.54 -14.35
N ASP A 61 3.76 -11.22 -14.15
CA ASP A 61 2.97 -10.38 -15.03
C ASP A 61 3.49 -10.45 -16.47
N VAL A 62 2.58 -10.29 -17.43
CA VAL A 62 2.92 -10.24 -18.84
C VAL A 62 2.51 -8.89 -19.41
N LEU A 63 3.47 -8.16 -19.97
CA LEU A 63 3.22 -6.94 -20.72
C LEU A 63 2.99 -7.28 -22.20
N VAL A 64 2.12 -6.51 -22.84
CA VAL A 64 1.88 -6.58 -24.28
C VAL A 64 2.44 -5.33 -24.93
N ALA A 65 3.40 -5.52 -25.83
CA ALA A 65 3.99 -4.46 -26.63
C ALA A 65 3.08 -4.07 -27.82
N GLU A 66 3.34 -2.91 -28.42
CA GLU A 66 2.58 -2.38 -29.56
C GLU A 66 2.60 -3.29 -30.80
N ASP A 67 3.67 -4.07 -30.98
CA ASP A 67 3.81 -5.07 -32.04
C ASP A 67 3.08 -6.40 -31.72
N GLY A 68 2.39 -6.46 -30.58
CA GLY A 68 1.70 -7.65 -30.10
C GLY A 68 2.61 -8.66 -29.40
N SER A 69 3.92 -8.39 -29.29
CA SER A 69 4.82 -9.28 -28.57
C SER A 69 4.55 -9.27 -27.07
N LEU A 70 4.74 -10.43 -26.45
CA LEU A 70 4.58 -10.63 -25.02
C LEU A 70 5.93 -10.49 -24.32
N LEU A 71 5.93 -9.83 -23.16
CA LEU A 71 7.10 -9.62 -22.33
C LEU A 71 6.78 -10.10 -20.92
N ARG A 72 7.51 -11.09 -20.42
CA ARG A 72 7.28 -11.62 -19.07
C ARG A 72 8.11 -10.85 -18.05
N VAL A 73 7.45 -10.32 -17.03
CA VAL A 73 8.12 -9.65 -15.91
C VAL A 73 8.69 -10.69 -14.95
N VAL A 74 9.93 -10.49 -14.53
CA VAL A 74 10.60 -11.24 -13.47
C VAL A 74 11.08 -10.24 -12.42
N ALA A 75 10.79 -10.53 -11.16
CA ALA A 75 11.36 -9.77 -10.06
C ALA A 75 12.85 -10.10 -9.96
N SER A 76 13.71 -9.11 -10.26
CA SER A 76 15.15 -9.24 -10.11
C SER A 76 15.51 -9.41 -8.64
N PRO A 77 16.50 -10.25 -8.30
CA PRO A 77 17.16 -10.16 -7.01
C PRO A 77 17.72 -8.74 -6.79
N GLN A 78 17.51 -8.20 -5.60
CA GLN A 78 18.03 -6.91 -5.16
C GLN A 78 18.49 -6.96 -3.69
N PRO A 79 19.30 -6.00 -3.22
CA PRO A 79 19.65 -5.89 -1.80
C PRO A 79 18.39 -5.75 -0.95
N VAL A 80 18.27 -6.59 0.08
CA VAL A 80 17.19 -6.57 1.07
C VAL A 80 17.70 -6.94 2.46
N LEU A 81 16.92 -6.57 3.47
CA LEU A 81 17.05 -7.07 4.82
C LEU A 81 15.97 -8.12 5.10
N GLN A 82 16.40 -9.26 5.62
CA GLN A 82 15.56 -10.37 6.03
C GLN A 82 15.52 -10.44 7.56
N VAL A 83 14.32 -10.48 8.11
CA VAL A 83 14.08 -10.43 9.57
C VAL A 83 13.41 -11.71 10.02
N ARG A 84 14.03 -12.39 10.98
CA ARG A 84 13.51 -13.61 11.62
C ARG A 84 13.48 -13.43 13.13
N HIS A 85 12.55 -14.10 13.81
CA HIS A 85 12.61 -14.14 15.27
C HIS A 85 13.76 -15.03 15.74
N CYS A 86 14.30 -14.74 16.92
CA CYS A 86 15.23 -15.66 17.58
C CYS A 86 14.50 -16.96 17.91
N ARG A 87 15.08 -18.12 17.58
CA ARG A 87 14.48 -19.44 17.89
C ARG A 87 14.66 -19.85 19.35
N GLU A 88 15.64 -19.28 20.05
CA GLU A 88 15.94 -19.61 21.44
C GLU A 88 15.19 -18.72 22.44
N HIS A 89 15.12 -17.42 22.15
CA HIS A 89 14.62 -16.41 23.09
C HIS A 89 13.41 -15.62 22.57
N GLY A 90 13.02 -15.84 21.31
CA GLY A 90 11.94 -15.11 20.65
C GLY A 90 10.77 -16.01 20.24
N SER A 91 9.73 -15.39 19.73
CA SER A 91 8.53 -16.05 19.24
C SER A 91 8.12 -15.54 17.86
N PRO A 92 7.31 -16.28 17.09
CA PRO A 92 6.72 -15.76 15.86
C PRO A 92 5.93 -14.46 16.06
N PHE A 93 5.37 -14.24 17.27
CA PHE A 93 4.65 -13.02 17.60
C PHE A 93 5.54 -11.76 17.57
N ASP A 94 6.85 -11.90 17.76
CA ASP A 94 7.78 -10.77 17.65
C ASP A 94 7.94 -10.29 16.20
N LEU A 95 7.78 -11.18 15.21
CA LEU A 95 7.67 -10.76 13.81
C LEU A 95 6.37 -10.00 13.54
N LEU A 96 5.25 -10.38 14.16
CA LEU A 96 4.01 -9.63 14.03
C LEU A 96 4.15 -8.21 14.61
N ARG A 97 4.79 -8.07 15.77
CA ARG A 97 5.11 -6.75 16.36
C ARG A 97 6.03 -5.93 15.45
N ALA A 98 7.06 -6.56 14.88
CA ALA A 98 7.95 -5.91 13.94
C ALA A 98 7.20 -5.40 12.70
N ALA A 99 6.35 -6.24 12.10
CA ALA A 99 5.53 -5.88 10.95
C ALA A 99 4.59 -4.71 11.28
N TYR A 100 3.94 -4.73 12.45
CA TYR A 100 3.13 -3.60 12.94
C TYR A 100 3.93 -2.30 13.01
N HIS A 101 5.11 -2.32 13.62
CA HIS A 101 5.96 -1.14 13.73
C HIS A 101 6.46 -0.65 12.36
N LEU A 102 6.85 -1.55 11.47
CA LEU A 102 7.33 -1.22 10.12
C LEU A 102 6.19 -0.62 9.27
N GLY A 103 4.99 -1.21 9.36
CA GLY A 103 3.78 -0.68 8.73
C GLY A 103 3.41 0.72 9.22
N ASN A 104 3.52 1.00 10.53
CA ASN A 104 3.31 2.34 11.09
C ASN A 104 4.29 3.40 10.56
N ARG A 105 5.40 2.97 9.96
CA ARG A 105 6.39 3.85 9.31
C ARG A 105 6.26 3.86 7.79
N HIS A 106 5.22 3.23 7.24
CA HIS A 106 4.98 3.10 5.81
C HIS A 106 6.15 2.46 5.04
N VAL A 107 6.87 1.52 5.67
CA VAL A 107 7.95 0.78 5.02
C VAL A 107 7.32 -0.25 4.07
N PRO A 108 7.69 -0.26 2.77
CA PRO A 108 7.33 -1.37 1.89
C PRO A 108 7.84 -2.67 2.49
N LEU A 109 6.93 -3.62 2.72
CA LEU A 109 7.22 -4.82 3.49
C LEU A 109 6.64 -6.04 2.79
N GLU A 110 7.48 -7.02 2.53
CA GLU A 110 7.07 -8.35 2.10
C GLU A 110 6.89 -9.23 3.34
N LEU A 111 5.75 -9.91 3.40
CA LEU A 111 5.36 -10.74 4.52
C LEU A 111 5.40 -12.21 4.12
N GLN A 112 6.15 -13.00 4.88
CA GLN A 112 6.13 -14.45 4.82
C GLN A 112 5.91 -15.00 6.24
N PRO A 113 5.39 -16.24 6.40
CA PRO A 113 5.05 -16.78 7.71
C PRO A 113 6.18 -16.76 8.75
N GLU A 114 7.44 -16.90 8.31
CA GLU A 114 8.62 -16.96 9.18
C GLU A 114 9.67 -15.89 8.87
N LEU A 115 9.33 -14.90 8.02
CA LEU A 115 10.28 -13.95 7.49
C LEU A 115 9.57 -12.64 7.11
N LEU A 116 10.15 -11.51 7.52
CA LEU A 116 9.85 -10.22 6.92
C LEU A 116 11.00 -9.80 6.02
N GLN A 117 10.69 -9.16 4.90
CA GLN A 117 11.69 -8.66 3.97
C GLN A 117 11.38 -7.21 3.59
N PHE A 118 12.40 -6.35 3.61
CA PHE A 118 12.30 -4.94 3.24
C PHE A 118 13.65 -4.40 2.72
N GLU A 119 13.66 -3.20 2.16
CA GLU A 119 14.89 -2.61 1.60
C GLU A 119 15.90 -2.21 2.70
N PRO A 120 17.21 -2.13 2.38
CA PRO A 120 18.23 -1.80 3.37
C PRO A 120 18.05 -0.42 4.00
N ASP A 121 17.77 -0.42 5.31
CA ASP A 121 17.73 0.78 6.15
C ASP A 121 18.45 0.48 7.48
N PRO A 122 19.63 1.09 7.73
CA PRO A 122 20.39 0.87 8.96
C PRO A 122 19.65 1.26 10.25
N VAL A 123 18.82 2.31 10.21
CA VAL A 123 18.07 2.79 11.38
C VAL A 123 16.99 1.78 11.77
N LEU A 124 16.27 1.25 10.77
CA LEU A 124 15.27 0.21 10.98
C LEU A 124 15.92 -1.12 11.38
N ALA A 125 17.05 -1.49 10.78
CA ALA A 125 17.81 -2.67 11.14
C ALA A 125 18.20 -2.64 12.63
N ASP A 126 18.75 -1.53 13.10
CA ASP A 126 19.16 -1.38 14.49
C ASP A 126 17.97 -1.37 15.46
N MET A 127 16.86 -0.76 15.06
CA MET A 127 15.62 -0.83 15.83
C MET A 127 15.15 -2.29 16.01
N LEU A 128 15.16 -3.08 14.95
CA LEU A 128 14.74 -4.50 14.99
C LEU A 128 15.73 -5.36 15.80
N ARG A 129 17.04 -5.11 15.68
CA ARG A 129 18.07 -5.78 16.51
C ARG A 129 17.87 -5.49 18.00
N ARG A 130 17.50 -4.26 18.38
CA ARG A 130 17.15 -3.92 19.77
C ARG A 130 15.89 -4.62 20.29
N GLN A 131 15.04 -5.12 19.40
CA GLN A 131 13.89 -5.97 19.72
C GLN A 131 14.25 -7.47 19.73
N HIS A 132 15.55 -7.81 19.71
CA HIS A 132 16.08 -9.18 19.70
C HIS A 132 15.70 -10.00 18.45
N LEU A 133 15.41 -9.33 17.34
CA LEU A 133 15.19 -9.96 16.04
C LEU A 133 16.53 -10.16 15.32
N ILE A 134 16.60 -11.24 14.55
CA ILE A 134 17.74 -11.56 13.70
C ILE A 134 17.53 -10.84 12.37
N VAL A 135 18.42 -9.91 12.03
CA VAL A 135 18.40 -9.14 10.79
C VAL A 135 19.62 -9.48 9.95
N THR A 136 19.40 -10.02 8.76
CA THR A 136 20.45 -10.45 7.82
C THR A 136 20.29 -9.77 6.46
N GLU A 137 21.40 -9.41 5.83
CA GLU A 137 21.41 -8.94 4.45
C GLU A 137 21.27 -10.12 3.47
N ALA A 138 20.55 -9.91 2.37
CA ALA A 138 20.40 -10.88 1.29
C ALA A 138 20.26 -10.20 -0.08
N GLN A 139 20.52 -10.98 -1.14
CA GLN A 139 20.10 -10.65 -2.51
C GLN A 139 18.89 -11.53 -2.84
N ALA A 140 17.71 -10.94 -2.89
CA ALA A 140 16.47 -11.68 -3.11
C ALA A 140 15.48 -10.85 -3.94
N ALA A 141 14.59 -11.54 -4.65
CA ALA A 141 13.44 -10.88 -5.26
C ALA A 141 12.56 -10.30 -4.15
N PHE A 142 12.08 -9.07 -4.36
CA PHE A 142 11.32 -8.34 -3.36
C PHE A 142 9.91 -8.03 -3.84
N GLU A 143 8.90 -8.58 -3.18
CA GLU A 143 7.49 -8.42 -3.53
C GLU A 143 6.70 -7.87 -2.34
N PRO A 144 6.85 -6.58 -1.99
CA PRO A 144 6.15 -6.01 -0.85
C PRO A 144 4.65 -6.00 -1.07
N GLU A 145 3.93 -6.13 0.04
CA GLU A 145 2.46 -6.09 0.07
C GLU A 145 1.93 -4.79 -0.54
N GLY A 146 0.79 -4.89 -1.23
CA GLY A 146 0.06 -3.71 -1.67
C GLY A 146 -0.41 -2.89 -0.47
N GLY A 147 -0.41 -1.56 -0.58
CA GLY A 147 -1.01 -0.71 0.45
C GLY A 147 -2.50 -1.04 0.64
N ALA A 148 -3.03 -0.80 1.84
CA ALA A 148 -4.43 -1.11 2.21
C ALA A 148 -5.51 -0.45 1.31
N TYR A 149 -5.11 0.49 0.45
CA TYR A 149 -5.97 1.24 -0.46
C TYR A 149 -5.59 1.06 -1.94
N GLY A 150 -4.71 0.10 -2.27
CA GLY A 150 -4.17 -0.13 -3.63
C GLY A 150 -4.53 -1.47 -4.26
N GLU A 151 -4.65 -1.47 -5.60
CA GLU A 151 -4.94 -2.58 -6.54
C GLU A 151 -6.19 -3.45 -6.25
N GLY A 152 -7.31 -2.82 -5.87
CA GLY A 152 -8.60 -3.53 -5.81
C GLY A 152 -9.72 -2.80 -5.08
N ALA A 153 -9.38 -1.82 -4.24
CA ALA A 153 -10.33 -0.98 -3.53
C ALA A 153 -10.67 0.29 -4.34
N GLY A 154 -11.41 0.15 -5.46
CA GLY A 154 -12.02 1.33 -6.11
C GLY A 154 -12.09 1.32 -7.64
N HIS A 155 -12.73 0.33 -8.25
CA HIS A 155 -13.35 0.52 -9.56
C HIS A 155 -14.85 0.76 -9.39
N GLY A 156 -15.20 1.95 -8.89
CA GLY A 156 -16.52 2.54 -9.08
C GLY A 156 -16.39 3.69 -10.08
N PRO A 157 -17.24 3.77 -11.13
CA PRO A 157 -17.14 4.84 -12.11
C PRO A 157 -17.72 6.12 -11.53
N HIS A 158 -16.87 7.01 -11.02
CA HIS A 158 -17.25 8.40 -10.77
C HIS A 158 -16.48 9.28 -11.74
N HIS A 159 -17.06 9.47 -12.92
CA HIS A 159 -16.83 10.67 -13.71
C HIS A 159 -17.39 11.85 -12.90
N GLY A 160 -16.52 12.80 -12.55
CA GLY A 160 -16.87 14.01 -11.81
C GLY A 160 -15.85 15.09 -12.13
N GLU A 161 -15.91 15.57 -13.37
CA GLU A 161 -15.21 16.74 -13.84
C GLU A 161 -15.85 17.96 -13.18
N HIS A 162 -15.15 18.60 -12.23
CA HIS A 162 -15.51 19.93 -11.74
C HIS A 162 -14.24 20.74 -11.50
N ASP A 163 -13.87 21.44 -12.57
CA ASP A 163 -12.96 22.57 -12.59
C ASP A 163 -13.70 23.77 -11.96
N HIS A 164 -13.14 24.37 -10.91
CA HIS A 164 -13.64 25.64 -10.37
C HIS A 164 -12.46 26.53 -9.96
N ASP A 165 -12.01 27.30 -10.96
CA ASP A 165 -11.32 28.56 -10.81
C ASP A 165 -12.21 29.59 -10.10
N HIS A 166 -11.71 30.20 -9.02
CA HIS A 166 -12.33 31.37 -8.40
C HIS A 166 -11.25 32.34 -7.90
N GLY A 167 -10.77 33.18 -8.83
CA GLY A 167 -10.25 34.50 -8.48
C GLY A 167 -11.38 35.46 -8.17
N HIS A 168 -11.37 36.09 -6.98
CA HIS A 168 -12.01 37.39 -6.76
C HIS A 168 -11.23 38.22 -5.75
N ALA A 169 -10.63 39.29 -6.25
CA ALA A 169 -10.14 40.42 -5.50
C ALA A 169 -11.31 41.37 -5.16
N HIS A 170 -11.34 41.90 -3.93
CA HIS A 170 -12.01 43.18 -3.64
C HIS A 170 -11.26 43.93 -2.55
N GLY A 171 -10.71 45.10 -2.92
CA GLY A 171 -10.39 46.16 -1.99
C GLY A 171 -11.64 46.95 -1.61
N HIS A 172 -11.62 47.58 -0.43
CA HIS A 172 -11.67 49.04 -0.24
C HIS A 172 -11.74 49.36 1.25
N ALA A 173 -10.99 50.39 1.64
CA ALA A 173 -10.96 51.01 2.95
C ALA A 173 -12.23 51.82 3.23
N HIS A 174 -12.54 52.10 4.51
CA HIS A 174 -12.73 53.43 5.09
C HIS A 174 -13.04 53.35 6.60
N ALA A 175 -12.81 54.46 7.28
CA ALA A 175 -12.61 54.59 8.72
C ALA A 175 -13.76 55.33 9.44
N HIS A 176 -13.73 55.18 10.77
CA HIS A 176 -14.21 56.08 11.84
C HIS A 176 -15.61 55.90 12.50
N HIS A 177 -15.50 55.85 13.84
CA HIS A 177 -16.33 56.40 14.94
C HIS A 177 -17.32 55.51 15.72
N ASP A 178 -17.08 55.53 17.05
CA ASP A 178 -17.87 55.04 18.18
C ASP A 178 -19.32 55.49 18.16
N HIS A 179 -20.22 54.59 18.58
CA HIS A 179 -21.23 54.87 19.59
C HIS A 179 -21.75 53.56 20.21
N ALA A 180 -21.72 53.51 21.54
CA ALA A 180 -22.43 52.53 22.34
C ALA A 180 -23.95 52.64 22.09
N HIS A 181 -24.64 51.50 22.01
CA HIS A 181 -25.85 51.17 22.77
C HIS A 181 -26.60 49.95 22.18
N HIS A 182 -27.14 49.15 23.11
CA HIS A 182 -28.24 48.18 22.99
C HIS A 182 -27.95 46.74 22.54
N ASP A 183 -28.16 45.86 23.53
CA ASP A 183 -28.36 44.43 23.41
C ASP A 183 -29.39 44.06 22.35
N HIS A 184 -28.94 43.33 21.33
CA HIS A 184 -29.78 42.45 20.54
C HIS A 184 -29.11 41.08 20.45
N ALA A 185 -29.74 40.11 21.11
CA ALA A 185 -29.41 38.70 21.01
C ALA A 185 -29.60 38.24 19.55
N HIS A 186 -28.50 38.06 18.82
CA HIS A 186 -28.48 37.36 17.55
C HIS A 186 -28.11 35.91 17.79
N ALA A 187 -29.11 35.04 17.67
CA ALA A 187 -28.92 33.60 17.62
C ALA A 187 -28.07 33.24 16.40
N HIS A 188 -26.82 32.84 16.63
CA HIS A 188 -25.98 32.21 15.61
C HIS A 188 -26.42 30.74 15.47
N ALA A 189 -27.30 30.49 14.51
CA ALA A 189 -27.55 29.14 14.03
C ALA A 189 -26.33 28.67 13.23
N HIS A 190 -25.43 27.92 13.88
CA HIS A 190 -24.41 27.13 13.17
C HIS A 190 -25.10 25.98 12.45
N ALA A 191 -25.40 26.18 11.16
CA ALA A 191 -25.78 25.09 10.28
C ALA A 191 -24.54 24.19 10.06
N HIS A 192 -24.45 23.10 10.82
CA HIS A 192 -23.51 22.03 10.55
C HIS A 192 -23.87 21.38 9.21
N ALA A 193 -22.91 21.40 8.27
CA ALA A 193 -23.00 20.58 7.08
C ALA A 193 -23.16 19.09 7.48
N PRO A 194 -23.98 18.30 6.78
CA PRO A 194 -24.19 16.90 7.12
C PRO A 194 -22.87 16.13 6.95
N VAL A 195 -22.43 15.48 8.04
CA VAL A 195 -21.37 14.48 7.97
C VAL A 195 -21.87 13.34 7.08
N PRO A 196 -21.15 12.93 6.03
CA PRO A 196 -21.52 11.75 5.28
C PRO A 196 -21.47 10.53 6.21
N SER A 197 -22.63 9.93 6.44
CA SER A 197 -22.77 8.66 7.16
C SER A 197 -22.25 7.53 6.27
N GLY A 198 -20.93 7.38 6.24
CA GLY A 198 -20.31 6.14 5.79
C GLY A 198 -20.83 5.00 6.65
N LYS A 199 -21.36 3.95 6.01
CA LYS A 199 -21.72 2.72 6.71
C LYS A 199 -20.49 2.26 7.50
N PRO A 200 -20.59 1.98 8.82
CA PRO A 200 -19.48 1.36 9.52
C PRO A 200 -19.18 0.04 8.82
N VAL A 201 -17.92 -0.15 8.43
CA VAL A 201 -17.43 -1.47 8.03
C VAL A 201 -17.53 -2.32 9.28
N GLY A 202 -18.57 -3.16 9.34
CA GLY A 202 -18.69 -4.17 10.38
C GLY A 202 -17.56 -5.15 10.20
N ILE A 203 -16.46 -4.94 10.93
CA ILE A 203 -15.50 -6.01 11.19
C ILE A 203 -16.17 -6.87 12.25
N PRO A 204 -16.63 -8.10 11.95
CA PRO A 204 -17.13 -8.98 12.98
C PRO A 204 -15.94 -9.40 13.83
N VAL A 205 -15.66 -8.65 14.90
CA VAL A 205 -14.87 -9.17 16.00
C VAL A 205 -15.75 -10.18 16.71
N LYS A 206 -15.62 -11.45 16.34
CA LYS A 206 -16.01 -12.53 17.25
C LYS A 206 -15.10 -12.39 18.47
N ALA A 207 -15.62 -11.82 19.54
CA ALA A 207 -15.06 -12.04 20.86
C ALA A 207 -15.01 -13.57 21.03
N GLN A 208 -13.80 -14.11 21.17
CA GLN A 208 -13.68 -15.45 21.71
C GLN A 208 -14.08 -15.34 23.17
N ASP A 209 -15.24 -15.92 23.48
CA ASP A 209 -15.68 -16.17 24.84
C ASP A 209 -14.57 -17.02 25.49
N ALA A 210 -13.72 -16.38 26.28
CA ALA A 210 -12.81 -17.08 27.15
C ALA A 210 -13.70 -17.72 28.22
N GLY A 211 -14.16 -18.94 27.94
CA GLY A 211 -14.99 -19.74 28.83
C GLY A 211 -14.39 -19.72 30.22
N HIS A 212 -15.01 -18.96 31.11
CA HIS A 212 -14.66 -18.94 32.51
C HIS A 212 -15.11 -20.27 33.10
N VAL A 213 -14.15 -21.10 33.54
CA VAL A 213 -14.45 -22.34 34.25
C VAL A 213 -14.82 -21.97 35.68
N HIS A 214 -16.11 -22.10 36.01
CA HIS A 214 -16.55 -22.03 37.40
C HIS A 214 -15.93 -23.19 38.18
N GLY A 215 -15.06 -22.86 39.14
CA GLY A 215 -14.66 -23.82 40.17
C GLY A 215 -15.89 -24.23 41.00
N PRO A 216 -15.91 -25.45 41.57
CA PRO A 216 -17.04 -25.92 42.35
C PRO A 216 -17.18 -25.08 43.62
N GLY A 217 -18.16 -24.16 43.65
CA GLY A 217 -18.48 -23.34 44.83
C GLY A 217 -19.08 -21.95 44.60
N CYS A 218 -19.20 -21.45 43.37
CA CYS A 218 -19.79 -20.12 43.13
C CYS A 218 -21.32 -20.17 43.11
N GLY A 219 -21.96 -19.94 44.27
CA GLY A 219 -23.41 -19.82 44.40
C GLY A 219 -23.87 -18.37 44.21
N HIS A 220 -24.48 -18.07 43.07
CA HIS A 220 -25.33 -16.89 42.88
C HIS A 220 -26.52 -17.29 42.00
N ASP A 221 -27.70 -17.38 42.61
CA ASP A 221 -28.99 -17.43 41.92
C ASP A 221 -29.29 -16.04 41.32
N HIS A 222 -29.93 -16.04 40.15
CA HIS A 222 -30.24 -14.88 39.30
C HIS A 222 -31.18 -13.85 39.96
#